data_AF-A0A2V4D873-F1
#
_entry.id   AF-A0A2V4D873-F1
#
_cell.length_a   1.000
_cell.length_b   1.000
_cell.length_c   1.000
_cell.angle_alpha   90.00
_cell.angle_beta   90.00
_cell.angle_gamma   90.00
#
_symmetry.space_group_name_H-M   'P 1'
#
loop_
_entity.id
_entity.type
_entity.pdbx_description
1 polymer ?
#
loop_
_entity_poly.entity_id
_entity_poly.type
_entity_poly.pdbx_seq_one_letter_code
_entity_poly.pdbx_strand_id
1 'polypeptide(L)'
;MTVVNREKCSECGSRDMDEDEARGEFVCNGCGLVQEDKAIDINHPQGRVGEGAHNTALRNDVGGNKLGSVIDRGEARKLGKSNLTRTAVRAHAVKNQRAKDIMREIERLTDSKATQDAAKALLNTGFVNDNSVHLSADDLGPKPGNQMRFMHQESKNATYVIRCSAIATMMVLSDIGSIPYRIWKVDARANGIDENDCLKAKRIIRSRLDRTVLKGLTGLKVIRNPAMLRRRALDAWSERLRLWVHAQGISGAQQFLDWVEEKRKKLDMDGDGRLGQENADMLMAMIATVALSELGISEVTKRAIAEDVFMLTVGGVNARLKQTRSHIEDSES
;
A
#
# COMPACT_ATOMS: atom_id res chain seq x y z
N MET A 1 26.89 30.35 19.44
CA MET A 1 26.42 29.69 18.20
C MET A 1 26.42 28.18 18.46
N THR A 2 25.27 27.54 18.53
CA THR A 2 25.21 26.06 18.55
C THR A 2 24.95 25.60 17.13
N VAL A 3 26.01 25.14 16.47
CA VAL A 3 25.94 24.48 15.17
C VAL A 3 25.10 23.23 15.37
N VAL A 4 23.86 23.22 14.87
CA VAL A 4 23.16 21.95 14.66
C VAL A 4 24.03 21.22 13.65
N ASN A 5 24.64 20.10 14.06
CA ASN A 5 25.53 19.33 13.20
C ASN A 5 24.69 18.72 12.06
N ARG A 6 24.47 19.51 11.00
CA ARG A 6 23.71 19.20 9.78
C ARG A 6 24.44 18.16 8.91
N GLU A 7 25.61 17.69 9.34
CA GLU A 7 26.52 16.87 8.54
C GLU A 7 26.26 15.36 8.62
N LYS A 8 25.31 14.84 9.41
CA LYS A 8 25.14 13.38 9.56
C LYS A 8 23.67 12.96 9.54
N CYS A 9 23.32 11.99 8.68
CA CYS A 9 22.04 11.26 8.72
C CYS A 9 21.89 10.62 10.09
N SER A 10 20.78 10.93 10.78
CA SER A 10 20.47 10.32 12.07
C SER A 10 20.17 8.83 11.99
N GLU A 11 20.01 8.27 10.78
CA GLU A 11 19.63 6.86 10.56
C GLU A 11 20.81 5.98 10.14
N CYS A 12 21.72 6.45 9.26
CA CYS A 12 22.87 5.66 8.80
C CYS A 12 24.22 6.29 9.12
N GLY A 13 24.25 7.47 9.75
CA GLY A 13 25.49 8.19 10.03
C GLY A 13 26.22 8.74 8.80
N SER A 14 25.68 8.53 7.57
CA SER A 14 26.25 9.07 6.34
C SER A 14 26.23 10.60 6.36
N ARG A 15 27.27 11.20 5.80
CA ARG A 15 27.40 12.66 5.63
C ARG A 15 26.96 13.15 4.26
N ASP A 16 26.64 12.21 3.38
CA ASP A 16 26.24 12.46 2.02
C ASP A 16 24.77 12.89 2.03
N MET A 17 24.54 14.20 1.95
CA MET A 17 23.24 14.87 2.04
C MET A 17 23.10 15.84 0.86
N ASP A 18 22.02 15.71 0.09
CA ASP A 18 21.66 16.57 -1.02
C ASP A 18 20.39 17.38 -0.72
N GLU A 19 20.36 18.61 -1.22
CA GLU A 19 19.20 19.48 -1.21
C GLU A 19 18.46 19.36 -2.54
N ASP A 20 17.24 18.82 -2.52
CA ASP A 20 16.38 18.70 -3.70
C ASP A 20 15.56 19.98 -3.82
N GLU A 21 16.14 21.01 -4.45
CA GLU A 21 15.54 22.36 -4.58
C GLU A 21 14.16 22.33 -5.26
N ALA A 22 13.95 21.42 -6.22
CA ALA A 22 12.66 21.27 -6.90
C ALA A 22 11.54 20.77 -5.96
N ARG A 23 11.92 20.11 -4.87
CA ARG A 23 10.99 19.52 -3.88
C ARG A 23 11.02 20.23 -2.52
N GLY A 24 12.01 21.09 -2.28
CA GLY A 24 12.27 21.68 -0.98
C GLY A 24 12.58 20.63 0.08
N GLU A 25 13.33 19.58 -0.27
CA GLU A 25 13.67 18.48 0.66
C GLU A 25 15.17 18.45 0.93
N PHE A 26 15.57 18.19 2.19
CA PHE A 26 16.96 17.89 2.54
C PHE A 26 17.12 16.40 2.77
N VAL A 27 17.87 15.70 1.92
CA VAL A 27 17.84 14.24 1.79
C VAL A 27 19.22 13.64 1.97
N CYS A 28 19.34 12.57 2.75
CA CYS A 28 20.57 11.79 2.77
C CYS A 28 20.67 10.83 1.58
N ASN A 29 21.76 10.86 0.83
CA ASN A 29 22.02 9.92 -0.27
C ASN A 29 22.33 8.49 0.19
N GLY A 30 22.86 8.32 1.41
CA GLY A 30 23.19 7.01 1.96
C GLY A 30 21.97 6.21 2.47
N CYS A 31 21.07 6.87 3.21
CA CYS A 31 19.88 6.23 3.84
C CYS A 31 18.55 6.63 3.17
N GLY A 32 18.56 7.66 2.32
CA GLY A 32 17.37 8.28 1.75
C GLY A 32 16.57 9.13 2.74
N LEU A 33 17.08 9.40 3.95
CA LEU A 33 16.35 10.12 4.99
C LEU A 33 16.12 11.57 4.56
N VAL A 34 14.86 11.95 4.39
CA VAL A 34 14.44 13.35 4.31
C VAL A 34 14.46 13.92 5.73
N GLN A 35 15.44 14.77 6.04
CA GLN A 35 15.55 15.43 7.35
C GLN A 35 14.58 16.60 7.47
N GLU A 36 14.31 17.30 6.37
CA GLU A 36 13.36 18.40 6.28
C GLU A 36 12.56 18.28 4.97
N ASP A 37 11.23 18.45 5.06
CA ASP A 37 10.26 18.45 3.95
C ASP A 37 9.62 19.85 3.91
N LYS A 38 9.54 20.46 2.73
CA LYS A 38 9.16 21.86 2.49
C LYS A 38 10.11 22.89 3.13
N ALA A 39 11.40 22.75 2.87
CA ALA A 39 12.37 23.81 3.10
C ALA A 39 11.92 25.06 2.33
N ILE A 40 11.34 26.01 3.04
CA ILE A 40 11.07 27.35 2.53
C ILE A 40 12.44 28.03 2.44
N ASP A 41 12.78 28.57 1.28
CA ASP A 41 13.90 29.51 1.19
C ASP A 41 13.58 30.73 2.07
N ILE A 42 14.14 30.73 3.29
CA ILE A 42 13.98 31.78 4.31
C ILE A 42 14.51 33.13 3.81
N ASN A 43 15.29 33.14 2.73
CA ASN A 43 15.86 34.33 2.11
C ASN A 43 15.09 34.78 0.86
N HIS A 44 14.06 34.05 0.41
CA HIS A 44 13.24 34.48 -0.73
C HIS A 44 12.39 35.71 -0.35
N PRO A 45 12.45 36.82 -1.10
CA PRO A 45 11.82 38.09 -0.73
C PRO A 45 10.30 38.01 -0.49
N GLN A 46 9.61 37.09 -1.20
CA GLN A 46 8.15 36.89 -1.06
C GLN A 46 7.72 36.31 0.29
N GLY A 47 8.64 35.69 1.05
CA GLY A 47 8.35 35.21 2.41
C GLY A 47 8.30 36.33 3.47
N ARG A 48 8.68 37.57 3.10
CA ARG A 48 8.82 38.70 4.02
C ARG A 48 7.97 39.92 3.67
N VAL A 49 7.51 40.08 2.41
CA VAL A 49 6.71 41.24 1.99
C VAL A 49 5.62 40.86 0.96
N GLY A 50 4.38 41.27 1.23
CA GLY A 50 3.20 41.10 0.35
C GLY A 50 1.93 40.67 1.11
N GLU A 51 0.74 40.98 0.57
CA GLU A 51 -0.58 40.66 1.18
C GLU A 51 -0.87 39.14 1.31
N GLY A 52 0.06 38.28 0.87
CA GLY A 52 0.04 36.82 1.04
C GLY A 52 1.26 36.24 1.77
N ALA A 53 2.03 37.04 2.51
CA ALA A 53 3.21 36.55 3.22
C ALA A 53 2.83 35.67 4.42
N HIS A 54 3.44 34.48 4.50
CA HIS A 54 3.20 33.49 5.56
C HIS A 54 3.73 33.90 6.95
N ASN A 55 4.46 35.03 7.04
CA ASN A 55 5.19 35.44 8.24
C ASN A 55 4.83 36.85 8.75
N THR A 56 3.84 37.54 8.17
CA THR A 56 3.42 38.85 8.71
C THR A 56 2.53 38.67 9.92
N ALA A 57 3.05 39.03 11.09
CA ALA A 57 2.23 39.39 12.23
C ALA A 57 1.46 40.68 11.89
N LEU A 58 0.17 40.55 11.52
CA LEU A 58 -0.73 41.69 11.53
C LEU A 58 -0.90 42.12 13.00
N ARG A 59 -0.50 43.36 13.27
CA ARG A 59 -0.35 43.92 14.62
C ARG A 59 -1.65 44.09 15.42
N ASN A 60 -2.81 43.63 14.94
CA ASN A 60 -4.12 43.99 15.53
C ASN A 60 -5.20 42.88 15.54
N ASP A 61 -4.85 41.60 15.46
CA ASP A 61 -5.88 40.54 15.50
C ASP A 61 -6.10 40.02 16.93
N VAL A 62 -7.16 40.55 17.54
CA VAL A 62 -7.73 40.13 18.82
C VAL A 62 -8.41 38.77 18.64
N GLY A 63 -7.66 37.68 18.76
CA GLY A 63 -8.28 36.36 18.92
C GLY A 63 -7.55 35.20 18.26
N GLY A 64 -6.78 34.48 19.08
CA GLY A 64 -6.65 33.02 18.95
C GLY A 64 -5.79 32.51 17.79
N ASN A 65 -4.52 32.25 18.09
CA ASN A 65 -3.63 31.43 17.28
C ASN A 65 -4.31 30.13 16.80
N LYS A 66 -4.60 30.04 15.50
CA LYS A 66 -4.87 28.79 14.80
C LYS A 66 -3.95 28.67 13.57
N LEU A 67 -2.66 28.44 13.80
CA LEU A 67 -1.76 27.95 12.77
C LEU A 67 -0.88 26.85 13.36
N GLY A 68 -0.85 25.70 12.68
CA GLY A 68 -0.09 24.51 13.06
C GLY A 68 1.40 24.64 12.75
N SER A 69 2.04 25.68 13.27
CA SER A 69 3.46 25.97 13.05
C SER A 69 4.35 25.28 14.08
N VAL A 70 5.48 24.75 13.60
CA VAL A 70 6.60 24.30 14.42
C VAL A 70 6.96 25.40 15.42
N ILE A 71 7.06 25.04 16.71
CA ILE A 71 7.48 26.00 17.74
C ILE A 71 8.97 26.32 17.50
N ASP A 72 9.28 27.58 17.19
CA ASP A 72 10.65 28.05 17.02
C ASP A 72 11.44 27.79 18.33
N ARG A 73 12.58 27.09 18.18
CA ARG A 73 13.40 26.63 19.30
C ARG A 73 14.16 27.77 19.99
N GLY A 74 14.47 28.85 19.27
CA GLY A 74 15.02 30.07 19.81
C GLY A 74 13.99 30.90 20.56
N GLU A 75 12.77 30.99 20.04
CA GLU A 75 11.66 31.72 20.67
C GLU A 75 11.16 31.01 21.93
N ALA A 76 11.01 29.68 21.89
CA ALA A 76 10.66 28.89 23.07
C ALA A 76 11.70 29.00 24.19
N ARG A 77 13.00 29.11 23.85
CA ARG A 77 14.07 29.33 24.84
C ARG A 77 14.00 30.73 25.44
N LYS A 78 13.79 31.77 24.61
CA LYS A 78 13.63 33.15 25.09
C LYS A 78 12.42 33.29 26.03
N LEU A 79 11.36 32.54 25.78
CA LEU A 79 10.13 32.54 26.58
C LEU A 79 10.14 31.57 27.78
N GLY A 80 11.27 30.89 28.07
CA GLY A 80 11.36 29.90 29.15
C GLY A 80 10.52 28.63 28.93
N LYS A 81 9.99 28.44 27.72
CA LYS A 81 9.09 27.35 27.29
C LYS A 81 9.82 26.21 26.57
N SER A 82 11.06 25.96 26.96
CA SER A 82 11.94 24.92 26.38
C SER A 82 11.36 23.50 26.47
N ASN A 83 10.46 23.26 27.44
CA ASN A 83 9.71 22.03 27.61
C ASN A 83 8.71 21.79 26.46
N LEU A 84 8.04 22.83 25.97
CA LEU A 84 7.08 22.75 24.86
C LEU A 84 7.74 22.36 23.55
N THR A 85 8.97 22.83 23.29
CA THR A 85 9.73 22.40 22.12
C THR A 85 10.22 20.97 22.24
N ARG A 86 10.64 20.50 23.42
CA ARG A 86 11.03 19.09 23.62
C ARG A 86 9.83 18.15 23.43
N THR A 87 8.66 18.53 23.95
CA THR A 87 7.42 17.75 23.80
C THR A 87 6.88 17.81 22.37
N ALA A 88 6.91 18.98 21.72
CA ALA A 88 6.50 19.13 20.33
C ALA A 88 7.46 18.39 19.38
N VAL A 89 8.78 18.52 19.56
CA VAL A 89 9.78 17.78 18.77
C VAL A 89 9.65 16.27 19.00
N ARG A 90 9.40 15.79 20.23
CA ARG A 90 9.06 14.37 20.47
C ARG A 90 7.76 13.97 19.78
N ALA A 91 6.72 14.80 19.88
CA ALA A 91 5.44 14.53 19.25
C ALA A 91 5.51 14.57 17.72
N HIS A 92 6.36 15.41 17.12
CA HIS A 92 6.59 15.51 15.68
C HIS A 92 7.56 14.42 15.18
N ALA A 93 8.59 14.06 15.94
CA ALA A 93 9.48 12.93 15.64
C ALA A 93 8.76 11.57 15.65
N VAL A 94 7.68 11.45 16.43
CA VAL A 94 6.81 10.26 16.46
C VAL A 94 5.76 10.28 15.33
N LYS A 95 5.47 11.45 14.74
CA LYS A 95 4.42 11.60 13.71
C LYS A 95 5.05 11.55 12.31
N ASN A 96 5.19 10.35 11.75
CA ASN A 96 5.48 10.21 10.33
C ASN A 96 4.26 10.68 9.52
N GLN A 97 4.34 11.87 8.91
CA GLN A 97 3.23 12.49 8.17
C GLN A 97 2.77 11.61 7.00
N ARG A 98 3.71 10.99 6.28
CA ARG A 98 3.41 10.06 5.19
C ARG A 98 2.67 8.81 5.67
N ALA A 99 3.04 8.25 6.82
CA ALA A 99 2.30 7.12 7.39
C ALA A 99 0.84 7.50 7.73
N LYS A 100 0.59 8.73 8.18
CA LYS A 100 -0.78 9.23 8.42
C LYS A 100 -1.56 9.44 7.14
N ASP A 101 -0.91 9.94 6.09
CA ASP A 101 -1.57 10.15 4.81
C ASP A 101 -1.92 8.81 4.15
N ILE A 102 -1.05 7.81 4.29
CA ILE A 102 -1.35 6.41 3.92
C ILE A 102 -2.53 5.88 4.74
N MET A 103 -2.56 6.10 6.07
CA MET A 103 -3.70 5.68 6.90
C MET A 103 -5.01 6.32 6.48
N ARG A 104 -5.02 7.62 6.19
CA ARG A 104 -6.22 8.32 5.69
C ARG A 104 -6.72 7.71 4.39
N GLU A 105 -5.80 7.31 3.51
CA GLU A 105 -6.18 6.63 2.27
C GLU A 105 -6.69 5.21 2.52
N ILE A 106 -6.15 4.48 3.49
CA ILE A 106 -6.68 3.17 3.90
C ILE A 106 -8.09 3.32 4.49
N GLU A 107 -8.32 4.31 5.36
CA GLU A 107 -9.65 4.63 5.91
C GLU A 107 -10.66 4.97 4.81
N ARG A 108 -10.22 5.61 3.71
CA ARG A 108 -11.07 5.86 2.53
C ARG A 108 -11.39 4.57 1.74
N LEU A 109 -10.47 3.61 1.72
CA LEU A 109 -10.61 2.35 0.97
C LEU A 109 -11.37 1.25 1.74
N THR A 110 -11.50 1.36 3.06
CA THR A 110 -12.15 0.36 3.89
C THR A 110 -12.76 0.94 5.16
N ASP A 111 -14.02 0.57 5.41
CA ASP A 111 -14.72 0.88 6.66
C ASP A 111 -14.42 -0.14 7.78
N SER A 112 -13.70 -1.22 7.47
CA SER A 112 -13.38 -2.27 8.44
C SER A 112 -12.36 -1.80 9.48
N LYS A 113 -12.81 -1.66 10.73
CA LYS A 113 -11.96 -1.24 11.83
C LYS A 113 -10.80 -2.21 12.09
N ALA A 114 -11.05 -3.52 12.00
CA ALA A 114 -10.03 -4.55 12.16
C ALA A 114 -8.91 -4.42 11.10
N THR A 115 -9.30 -4.08 9.86
CA THR A 115 -8.35 -3.87 8.77
C THR A 115 -7.52 -2.60 9.00
N GLN A 116 -8.16 -1.52 9.43
CA GLN A 116 -7.49 -0.26 9.78
C GLN A 116 -6.50 -0.46 10.94
N ASP A 117 -6.86 -1.23 11.97
CA ASP A 117 -5.98 -1.48 13.11
C ASP A 117 -4.77 -2.36 12.72
N ALA A 118 -4.96 -3.37 11.86
CA ALA A 118 -3.87 -4.15 11.29
C ALA A 118 -2.93 -3.30 10.42
N ALA A 119 -3.49 -2.40 9.61
CA ALA A 119 -2.69 -1.45 8.83
C ALA A 119 -1.91 -0.48 9.71
N LYS A 120 -2.53 0.06 10.75
CA LYS A 120 -1.87 0.92 11.72
C LYS A 120 -0.70 0.20 12.40
N ALA A 121 -0.89 -1.06 12.80
CA ALA A 121 0.19 -1.86 13.36
C ALA A 121 1.35 -2.03 12.37
N LEU A 122 1.08 -2.38 11.11
CA LEU A 122 2.10 -2.51 10.07
C LEU A 122 2.83 -1.20 9.79
N LEU A 123 2.11 -0.08 9.69
CA LEU A 123 2.73 1.22 9.43
C LEU A 123 3.57 1.69 10.61
N ASN A 124 3.13 1.44 11.85
CA ASN A 124 3.94 1.75 13.02
C ASN A 124 5.22 0.92 13.05
N THR A 125 5.17 -0.37 12.69
CA THR A 125 6.37 -1.22 12.66
C THR A 125 7.27 -0.97 11.44
N GLY A 126 6.67 -0.62 10.29
CA GLY A 126 7.34 -0.54 9.00
C GLY A 126 7.78 0.87 8.61
N PHE A 127 7.08 1.91 9.06
CA PHE A 127 7.28 3.30 8.61
C PHE A 127 7.67 4.24 9.74
N VAL A 128 7.47 3.88 11.01
CA VAL A 128 7.80 4.72 12.16
C VAL A 128 8.98 4.09 12.91
N ASN A 129 9.90 4.93 13.40
CA ASN A 129 10.87 4.47 14.40
C ASN A 129 10.13 4.44 15.73
N ASP A 130 9.84 3.25 16.23
CA ASP A 130 9.53 3.17 17.64
C ASP A 130 10.83 3.45 18.41
N ASN A 131 10.91 4.63 19.04
CA ASN A 131 12.06 5.01 19.87
C ASN A 131 12.24 4.09 21.09
N SER A 132 11.31 3.16 21.34
CA SER A 132 11.45 2.11 22.36
C SER A 132 12.27 0.91 21.89
N VAL A 133 12.53 0.77 20.58
CA VAL A 133 13.28 -0.33 20.00
C VAL A 133 14.58 0.20 19.37
N HIS A 134 15.70 0.00 20.07
CA HIS A 134 17.04 0.35 19.60
C HIS A 134 17.53 -0.60 18.50
N LEU A 135 16.97 -0.51 17.30
CA LEU A 135 17.46 -1.25 16.13
C LEU A 135 17.86 -0.25 15.05
N SER A 136 19.08 -0.41 14.54
CA SER A 136 19.66 0.49 13.55
C SER A 136 19.04 0.28 12.16
N ALA A 137 19.32 1.17 11.21
CA ALA A 137 18.94 0.97 9.81
C ALA A 137 19.57 -0.32 9.21
N ASP A 138 20.73 -0.75 9.71
CA ASP A 138 21.40 -1.99 9.27
C ASP A 138 20.59 -3.24 9.62
N ASP A 139 19.82 -3.16 10.70
CA ASP A 139 19.06 -4.26 11.27
C ASP A 139 17.72 -4.52 10.57
N LEU A 140 17.11 -3.49 10.00
CA LEU A 140 15.76 -3.54 9.41
C LEU A 140 15.75 -3.12 7.92
N GLY A 141 16.86 -2.58 7.42
CA GLY A 141 16.96 -1.97 6.10
C GLY A 141 16.42 -0.54 6.03
N PRO A 142 16.44 0.07 4.83
CA PRO A 142 15.89 1.41 4.60
C PRO A 142 14.36 1.44 4.73
N LYS A 143 13.81 2.61 5.08
CA LYS A 143 12.37 2.80 5.26
C LYS A 143 11.62 2.73 3.92
N PRO A 144 10.38 2.20 3.88
CA PRO A 144 9.63 2.06 2.64
C PRO A 144 9.40 3.40 1.94
N GLY A 145 9.16 4.48 2.70
CA GLY A 145 8.99 5.83 2.14
C GLY A 145 10.17 6.29 1.26
N ASN A 146 11.40 5.95 1.65
CA ASN A 146 12.60 6.32 0.91
C ASN A 146 12.76 5.44 -0.34
N GLN A 147 12.43 4.15 -0.24
CA GLN A 147 12.51 3.21 -1.35
C GLN A 147 11.40 3.39 -2.38
N MET A 148 10.30 4.06 -2.04
CA MET A 148 9.18 4.34 -2.94
C MET A 148 9.44 5.52 -3.90
N ARG A 149 10.63 6.13 -3.85
CA ARG A 149 11.03 7.25 -4.73
C ARG A 149 11.06 6.90 -6.22
N PHE A 150 11.15 5.62 -6.60
CA PHE A 150 11.08 5.20 -8.01
C PHE A 150 9.76 5.60 -8.70
N MET A 151 8.70 5.87 -7.93
CA MET A 151 7.41 6.28 -8.44
C MET A 151 7.31 7.78 -8.72
N HIS A 152 8.29 8.60 -8.30
CA HIS A 152 8.28 10.04 -8.54
C HIS A 152 8.83 10.37 -9.93
N GLN A 153 8.00 10.17 -10.95
CA GLN A 153 8.20 10.62 -12.33
C GLN A 153 7.28 11.83 -12.60
N GLU A 154 7.54 12.63 -13.65
CA GLU A 154 6.76 13.85 -13.97
C GLU A 154 5.23 13.63 -14.01
N SER A 155 4.77 12.42 -14.34
CA SER A 155 3.34 12.06 -14.39
C SER A 155 2.75 11.51 -13.09
N LYS A 156 3.56 11.22 -12.06
CA LYS A 156 3.16 10.51 -10.84
C LYS A 156 3.36 11.38 -9.60
N ASN A 157 2.30 12.07 -9.20
CA ASN A 157 2.31 13.03 -8.09
C ASN A 157 2.37 12.36 -6.70
N ALA A 158 2.49 13.17 -5.64
CA ALA A 158 2.56 12.67 -4.26
C ALA A 158 1.32 11.85 -3.85
N THR A 159 0.13 12.20 -4.35
CA THR A 159 -1.12 11.47 -4.13
C THR A 159 -1.08 10.08 -4.74
N TYR A 160 -0.53 9.92 -5.94
CA TYR A 160 -0.33 8.62 -6.59
C TYR A 160 0.51 7.71 -5.70
N VAL A 161 1.64 8.21 -5.18
CA VAL A 161 2.52 7.43 -4.31
C VAL A 161 1.81 7.04 -3.02
N ILE A 162 1.07 7.94 -2.39
CA ILE A 162 0.30 7.64 -1.16
C ILE A 162 -0.73 6.53 -1.42
N ARG A 163 -1.47 6.61 -2.53
CA ARG A 163 -2.46 5.60 -2.92
C ARG A 163 -1.83 4.25 -3.22
N CYS A 164 -0.74 4.24 -3.97
CA CYS A 164 0.03 3.03 -4.24
C CYS A 164 0.54 2.39 -2.94
N SER A 165 1.09 3.19 -2.01
CA SER A 165 1.53 2.71 -0.71
C SER A 165 0.38 2.14 0.13
N ALA A 166 -0.80 2.76 0.11
CA ALA A 166 -1.98 2.28 0.82
C ALA A 166 -2.46 0.92 0.29
N ILE A 167 -2.57 0.80 -1.04
CA ILE A 167 -2.93 -0.45 -1.71
C ILE A 167 -1.88 -1.53 -1.40
N ALA A 168 -0.59 -1.21 -1.53
CA ALA A 168 0.50 -2.13 -1.24
C ALA A 168 0.53 -2.59 0.22
N THR A 169 0.25 -1.71 1.19
CA THR A 169 0.11 -2.09 2.61
C THR A 169 -1.02 -3.11 2.78
N MET A 170 -2.18 -2.87 2.15
CA MET A 170 -3.32 -3.77 2.19
C MET A 170 -3.01 -5.12 1.51
N MET A 171 -2.26 -5.11 0.41
CA MET A 171 -1.77 -6.33 -0.26
C MET A 171 -0.93 -7.16 0.71
N VAL A 172 0.04 -6.55 1.39
CA VAL A 172 0.90 -7.26 2.35
C VAL A 172 0.09 -7.85 3.49
N LEU A 173 -0.85 -7.09 4.07
CA LEU A 173 -1.72 -7.59 5.14
C LEU A 173 -2.60 -8.76 4.70
N SER A 174 -3.06 -8.73 3.45
CA SER A 174 -3.85 -9.79 2.83
C SER A 174 -2.98 -11.04 2.61
N ASP A 175 -1.75 -10.88 2.10
CA ASP A 175 -0.82 -11.99 1.84
C ASP A 175 -0.38 -12.72 3.11
N ILE A 176 -0.23 -12.00 4.23
CA ILE A 176 0.09 -12.61 5.53
C ILE A 176 -1.15 -13.12 6.25
N GLY A 177 -2.34 -12.93 5.68
CA GLY A 177 -3.60 -13.35 6.25
C GLY A 177 -4.03 -12.58 7.50
N SER A 178 -3.44 -11.42 7.81
CA SER A 178 -3.88 -10.55 8.90
C SER A 178 -5.24 -9.92 8.64
N ILE A 179 -5.63 -9.74 7.36
CA ILE A 179 -6.93 -9.22 6.94
C ILE A 179 -7.56 -10.17 5.89
N PRO A 180 -8.88 -10.14 5.65
CA PRO A 180 -9.54 -10.83 4.53
C PRO A 180 -8.81 -10.61 3.19
N TYR A 181 -8.84 -11.61 2.29
CA TYR A 181 -8.16 -11.47 1.02
C TYR A 181 -8.77 -10.32 0.24
N ARG A 182 -7.93 -9.37 -0.18
CA ARG A 182 -8.36 -8.18 -0.90
C ARG A 182 -7.92 -8.26 -2.35
N ILE A 183 -8.88 -8.12 -3.26
CA ILE A 183 -8.62 -8.05 -4.70
C ILE A 183 -8.08 -6.66 -5.04
N TRP A 184 -6.80 -6.45 -4.74
CA TRP A 184 -6.12 -5.15 -4.85
C TRP A 184 -6.11 -4.58 -6.28
N LYS A 185 -6.24 -5.43 -7.32
CA LYS A 185 -6.35 -4.99 -8.72
C LYS A 185 -7.56 -4.08 -8.95
N VAL A 186 -8.67 -4.32 -8.22
CA VAL A 186 -9.87 -3.47 -8.27
C VAL A 186 -9.54 -2.08 -7.75
N ASP A 187 -8.88 -2.00 -6.59
CA ASP A 187 -8.47 -0.72 -5.99
C ASP A 187 -7.45 0.02 -6.88
N ALA A 188 -6.50 -0.70 -7.47
CA ALA A 188 -5.49 -0.13 -8.35
C ALA A 188 -6.13 0.50 -9.59
N ARG A 189 -7.01 -0.24 -10.30
CA ARG A 189 -7.73 0.27 -11.48
C ARG A 189 -8.62 1.47 -11.12
N ALA A 190 -9.36 1.40 -10.01
CA ALA A 190 -10.22 2.50 -9.56
C ALA A 190 -9.46 3.80 -9.23
N ASN A 191 -8.18 3.68 -8.88
CA ASN A 191 -7.33 4.82 -8.53
C ASN A 191 -6.32 5.20 -9.63
N GLY A 192 -6.38 4.55 -10.80
CA GLY A 192 -5.44 4.80 -11.90
C GLY A 192 -3.99 4.46 -11.55
N ILE A 193 -3.76 3.46 -10.69
CA ILE A 193 -2.43 3.04 -10.24
C ILE A 193 -1.94 1.87 -11.09
N ASP A 194 -0.70 1.94 -11.55
CA ASP A 194 -0.05 0.87 -12.31
C ASP A 194 0.19 -0.37 -11.43
N GLU A 195 -0.15 -1.55 -11.95
CA GLU A 195 -0.01 -2.81 -11.21
C GLU A 195 1.45 -3.13 -10.85
N ASN A 196 2.42 -2.79 -11.71
CA ASN A 196 3.84 -3.04 -11.43
C ASN A 196 4.36 -2.15 -10.31
N ASP A 197 3.85 -0.92 -10.20
CA ASP A 197 4.18 -0.02 -9.09
C ASP A 197 3.67 -0.58 -7.77
N CYS A 198 2.42 -1.07 -7.74
CA CYS A 198 1.84 -1.76 -6.58
C CYS A 198 2.68 -2.98 -6.17
N LEU A 199 3.10 -3.80 -7.14
CA LEU A 199 3.91 -4.99 -6.88
C LEU A 199 5.32 -4.65 -6.35
N LYS A 200 5.96 -3.61 -6.89
CA LYS A 200 7.25 -3.10 -6.39
C LYS A 200 7.11 -2.54 -4.98
N ALA A 201 6.08 -1.74 -4.72
CA ALA A 201 5.77 -1.19 -3.40
C ALA A 201 5.48 -2.30 -2.38
N LYS A 202 4.70 -3.31 -2.75
CA LYS A 202 4.44 -4.51 -1.94
C LYS A 202 5.74 -5.20 -1.55
N ARG A 203 6.65 -5.42 -2.50
CA ARG A 203 7.93 -6.10 -2.24
C ARG A 203 8.77 -5.34 -1.21
N ILE A 204 8.86 -4.02 -1.36
CA ILE A 204 9.55 -3.12 -0.41
C ILE A 204 8.97 -3.25 1.00
N ILE A 205 7.65 -3.12 1.14
CA ILE A 205 6.96 -3.20 2.44
C ILE A 205 7.13 -4.61 3.04
N ARG A 206 6.95 -5.65 2.24
CA ARG A 206 7.05 -7.06 2.66
C ARG A 206 8.45 -7.40 3.16
N SER A 207 9.50 -7.04 2.43
CA SER A 207 10.87 -7.34 2.82
C SER A 207 11.24 -6.71 4.17
N ARG A 208 10.74 -5.50 4.46
CA ARG A 208 10.94 -4.88 5.78
C ARG A 208 10.11 -5.58 6.85
N LEU A 209 8.85 -5.90 6.56
CA LEU A 209 7.98 -6.63 7.49
C LEU A 209 8.62 -7.97 7.90
N ASP A 210 9.13 -8.74 6.95
CA ASP A 210 9.74 -10.04 7.23
C ASP A 210 10.92 -9.93 8.19
N ARG A 211 11.75 -8.89 8.05
CA ARG A 211 12.85 -8.58 9.00
C ARG A 211 12.32 -8.21 10.38
N THR A 212 11.24 -7.43 10.46
CA THR A 212 10.62 -7.08 11.75
C THR A 212 9.95 -8.27 12.44
N VAL A 213 9.31 -9.16 11.68
CA VAL A 213 8.66 -10.38 12.18
C VAL A 213 9.72 -11.37 12.71
N LEU A 214 10.84 -11.55 11.99
CA LEU A 214 11.95 -12.39 12.44
C LEU A 214 12.51 -11.95 13.79
N LYS A 215 12.44 -10.65 14.09
CA LYS A 215 12.89 -10.07 15.35
C LYS A 215 11.82 -10.03 16.45
N GLY A 216 10.61 -10.56 16.18
CA GLY A 216 9.51 -10.60 17.14
C GLY A 216 8.91 -9.23 17.47
N LEU A 217 9.12 -8.22 16.61
CA LEU A 217 8.79 -6.82 16.89
C LEU A 217 7.38 -6.42 16.46
N THR A 218 6.62 -7.37 15.89
CA THR A 218 5.31 -7.09 15.32
C THR A 218 4.22 -7.75 16.15
N GLY A 219 3.21 -6.98 16.57
CA GLY A 219 1.95 -7.53 17.11
C GLY A 219 1.01 -8.11 16.05
N LEU A 220 1.50 -8.33 14.82
CA LEU A 220 0.69 -8.78 13.69
C LEU A 220 0.52 -10.30 13.69
N LYS A 221 -0.73 -10.74 13.48
CA LYS A 221 -1.04 -12.16 13.28
C LYS A 221 -0.66 -12.58 11.86
N VAL A 222 0.41 -13.35 11.72
CA VAL A 222 0.90 -13.86 10.43
C VAL A 222 0.48 -15.32 10.26
N ILE A 223 -0.35 -15.59 9.25
CA ILE A 223 -0.65 -16.94 8.79
C ILE A 223 0.47 -17.39 7.86
N ARG A 224 1.08 -18.54 8.17
CA ARG A 224 2.19 -19.11 7.39
C ARG A 224 1.76 -20.27 6.48
N ASN A 225 0.55 -20.79 6.64
CA ASN A 225 0.06 -21.92 5.85
C ASN A 225 -0.31 -21.46 4.41
N PRO A 226 0.41 -21.89 3.36
CA PRO A 226 0.16 -21.47 1.99
C PRO A 226 -1.20 -21.92 1.45
N ALA A 227 -1.65 -23.14 1.78
CA ALA A 227 -2.94 -23.68 1.37
C ALA A 227 -4.09 -22.81 1.89
N MET A 228 -4.01 -22.37 3.15
CA MET A 228 -5.01 -21.48 3.74
C MET A 228 -5.05 -20.11 3.04
N LEU A 229 -3.90 -19.55 2.69
CA LEU A 229 -3.83 -18.27 1.96
C LEU A 229 -4.39 -18.41 0.55
N ARG A 230 -4.09 -19.52 -0.14
CA ARG A 230 -4.62 -19.85 -1.46
C ARG A 230 -6.14 -19.99 -1.43
N ARG A 231 -6.67 -20.76 -0.49
CA ARG A 231 -8.11 -20.94 -0.31
C ARG A 231 -8.85 -19.61 -0.13
N ARG A 232 -8.31 -18.72 0.72
CA ARG A 232 -8.88 -17.37 0.92
C ARG A 232 -8.88 -16.53 -0.35
N ALA A 233 -7.85 -16.62 -1.18
CA ALA A 233 -7.80 -15.94 -2.46
C ALA A 233 -8.88 -16.46 -3.42
N LEU A 234 -8.99 -17.79 -3.55
CA LEU A 234 -9.99 -18.43 -4.39
C LEU A 234 -11.42 -18.12 -3.92
N ASP A 235 -11.68 -18.14 -2.61
CA ASP A 235 -12.99 -17.81 -2.03
C ASP A 235 -13.39 -16.36 -2.35
N ALA A 236 -12.45 -15.41 -2.25
CA ALA A 236 -12.71 -14.01 -2.60
C ALA A 236 -13.02 -13.82 -4.09
N TRP A 237 -12.32 -14.54 -4.97
CA TRP A 237 -12.61 -14.54 -6.41
C TRP A 237 -13.94 -15.21 -6.75
N SER A 238 -14.28 -16.30 -6.07
CA SER A 238 -15.58 -16.99 -6.20
C SER A 238 -16.73 -16.07 -5.79
N GLU A 239 -16.60 -15.36 -4.66
CA GLU A 239 -17.59 -14.39 -4.23
C GLU A 239 -17.75 -13.22 -5.21
N ARG A 240 -16.64 -12.71 -5.75
CA ARG A 240 -16.71 -11.66 -6.78
C ARG A 240 -17.43 -12.14 -8.05
N LEU A 241 -17.14 -13.36 -8.50
CA LEU A 241 -17.82 -13.96 -9.65
C LEU A 241 -19.32 -14.11 -9.38
N ARG A 242 -19.70 -14.60 -8.20
CA ARG A 242 -21.10 -14.72 -7.78
C ARG A 242 -21.84 -13.39 -7.84
N LEU A 243 -21.30 -12.35 -7.21
CA LEU A 243 -21.91 -11.02 -7.22
C LEU A 243 -22.07 -10.48 -8.65
N TRP A 244 -21.06 -10.69 -9.49
CA TRP A 244 -21.09 -10.25 -10.88
C TRP A 244 -22.13 -11.00 -11.71
N VAL A 245 -22.18 -12.34 -11.60
CA VAL A 245 -23.18 -13.18 -12.30
C VAL A 245 -24.60 -12.78 -11.92
N HIS A 246 -24.87 -12.54 -10.63
CA HIS A 246 -26.18 -12.07 -10.19
C HIS A 246 -26.52 -10.67 -10.73
N ALA A 247 -25.54 -9.77 -10.81
CA ALA A 247 -25.74 -8.44 -11.39
C ALA A 247 -26.03 -8.46 -12.90
N GLN A 248 -25.47 -9.43 -13.63
CA GLN A 248 -25.71 -9.59 -15.08
C GLN A 248 -27.02 -10.32 -15.41
N GLY A 249 -27.66 -10.99 -14.45
CA GLY A 249 -28.94 -11.67 -14.66
C GLY A 249 -28.87 -12.88 -15.60
N ILE A 250 -27.77 -13.65 -15.55
CA ILE A 250 -27.54 -14.80 -16.43
C ILE A 250 -28.57 -15.91 -16.17
N SER A 251 -29.19 -16.43 -17.23
CA SER A 251 -30.03 -17.63 -17.19
C SER A 251 -29.21 -18.83 -16.69
N GLY A 252 -29.68 -19.53 -15.64
CA GLY A 252 -28.92 -20.65 -15.08
C GLY A 252 -27.69 -20.24 -14.25
N ALA A 253 -27.64 -19.01 -13.74
CA ALA A 253 -26.58 -18.50 -12.86
C ALA A 253 -26.13 -19.49 -11.78
N GLN A 254 -27.07 -20.16 -11.11
CA GLN A 254 -26.74 -21.12 -10.05
C GLN A 254 -26.01 -22.35 -10.60
N GLN A 255 -26.48 -22.91 -11.71
CA GLN A 255 -25.85 -24.05 -12.39
C GLN A 255 -24.42 -23.70 -12.84
N PHE A 256 -24.22 -22.48 -13.36
CA PHE A 256 -22.89 -21.98 -13.71
C PHE A 256 -21.96 -21.90 -12.50
N LEU A 257 -22.41 -21.30 -11.41
CA LEU A 257 -21.60 -21.14 -10.19
C LEU A 257 -21.27 -22.49 -9.55
N ASP A 258 -22.21 -23.43 -9.52
CA ASP A 258 -22.00 -24.77 -8.97
C ASP A 258 -20.99 -25.56 -9.80
N TRP A 259 -21.07 -25.48 -11.14
CA TRP A 259 -20.10 -26.09 -12.03
C TRP A 259 -18.69 -25.53 -11.81
N VAL A 260 -18.56 -24.20 -11.69
CA VAL A 260 -17.27 -23.53 -11.44
C VAL A 260 -16.68 -23.96 -10.10
N GLU A 261 -17.48 -24.01 -9.04
CA GLU A 261 -17.02 -24.38 -7.70
C GLU A 261 -16.63 -25.86 -7.61
N GLU A 262 -17.37 -26.76 -8.27
CA GLU A 262 -17.01 -28.17 -8.35
C GLU A 262 -15.68 -28.38 -9.08
N LYS A 263 -15.52 -27.76 -10.25
CA LYS A 263 -14.29 -27.83 -11.04
C LYS A 263 -13.10 -27.22 -10.31
N ARG A 264 -13.31 -26.09 -9.63
CA ARG A 264 -12.30 -25.47 -8.75
C ARG A 264 -11.80 -26.47 -7.71
N LYS A 265 -12.69 -27.12 -6.96
CA LYS A 265 -12.31 -28.08 -5.90
C LYS A 265 -11.48 -29.24 -6.45
N LYS A 266 -11.88 -29.80 -7.60
CA LYS A 266 -11.19 -30.91 -8.26
C LYS A 266 -9.81 -30.52 -8.79
N LEU A 267 -9.69 -29.35 -9.43
CA LEU A 267 -8.46 -28.92 -10.12
C LEU A 267 -7.44 -28.27 -9.21
N ASP A 268 -7.89 -27.65 -8.11
CA ASP A 268 -7.03 -26.93 -7.18
C ASP A 268 -6.49 -27.82 -6.06
N MET A 269 -7.35 -28.61 -5.41
CA MET A 269 -7.05 -29.38 -4.19
C MET A 269 -6.15 -28.62 -3.19
N ASP A 270 -6.51 -27.38 -2.84
CA ASP A 270 -5.74 -26.50 -1.94
C ASP A 270 -4.29 -26.20 -2.38
N GLY A 271 -3.98 -26.39 -3.67
CA GLY A 271 -2.68 -26.17 -4.29
C GLY A 271 -1.98 -27.44 -4.78
N ASP A 272 -2.47 -28.62 -4.41
CA ASP A 272 -1.88 -29.92 -4.80
C ASP A 272 -2.54 -30.54 -6.04
N GLY A 273 -3.58 -29.91 -6.57
CA GLY A 273 -4.29 -30.36 -7.77
C GLY A 273 -3.50 -30.12 -9.06
N ARG A 274 -4.00 -30.68 -10.17
CA ARG A 274 -3.35 -30.57 -11.50
C ARG A 274 -3.08 -29.13 -11.95
N LEU A 275 -3.89 -28.18 -11.47
CA LEU A 275 -3.74 -26.76 -11.76
C LEU A 275 -3.48 -25.92 -10.49
N GLY A 276 -3.02 -26.55 -9.41
CA GLY A 276 -2.72 -25.89 -8.14
C GLY A 276 -1.57 -24.87 -8.23
N GLN A 277 -0.67 -25.02 -9.20
CA GLN A 277 0.40 -24.05 -9.49
C GLN A 277 -0.10 -22.73 -10.10
N GLU A 278 -1.30 -22.70 -10.69
CA GLU A 278 -1.82 -21.49 -11.33
C GLU A 278 -2.20 -20.45 -10.29
N ASN A 279 -2.06 -19.18 -10.64
CA ASN A 279 -2.56 -18.10 -9.78
C ASN A 279 -4.08 -18.20 -9.64
N ALA A 280 -4.61 -17.89 -8.45
CA ALA A 280 -6.03 -18.05 -8.13
C ALA A 280 -6.97 -17.30 -9.10
N ASP A 281 -6.58 -16.09 -9.53
CA ASP A 281 -7.33 -15.29 -10.51
C ASP A 281 -7.35 -15.96 -11.88
N MET A 282 -6.19 -16.42 -12.36
CA MET A 282 -6.07 -17.11 -13.65
C MET A 282 -6.83 -18.44 -13.66
N LEU A 283 -6.70 -19.25 -12.60
CA LEU A 283 -7.40 -20.52 -12.47
C LEU A 283 -8.92 -20.32 -12.56
N MET A 284 -9.45 -19.41 -11.76
CA MET A 284 -10.89 -19.11 -11.75
C MET A 284 -11.35 -18.54 -13.09
N ALA A 285 -10.57 -17.67 -13.75
CA ALA A 285 -10.88 -17.13 -15.06
C ALA A 285 -10.94 -18.22 -16.14
N MET A 286 -10.00 -19.16 -16.12
CA MET A 286 -9.98 -20.30 -17.05
C MET A 286 -11.21 -21.20 -16.85
N ILE A 287 -11.50 -21.59 -15.61
CA ILE A 287 -12.65 -22.44 -15.27
C ILE A 287 -13.96 -21.74 -15.69
N ALA A 288 -14.15 -20.47 -15.33
CA ALA A 288 -15.35 -19.70 -15.69
C ALA A 288 -15.51 -19.54 -17.21
N THR A 289 -14.40 -19.39 -17.95
CA THR A 289 -14.43 -19.28 -19.42
C THR A 289 -14.82 -20.59 -20.10
N VAL A 290 -14.35 -21.73 -19.57
CA VAL A 290 -14.77 -23.06 -20.06
C VAL A 290 -16.23 -23.32 -19.71
N ALA A 291 -16.65 -22.99 -18.48
CA ALA A 291 -18.04 -23.13 -18.02
C ALA A 291 -19.05 -22.45 -18.96
N LEU A 292 -18.74 -21.24 -19.46
CA LEU A 292 -19.59 -20.56 -20.45
C LEU A 292 -19.80 -21.39 -21.72
N SER A 293 -18.74 -22.06 -22.18
CA SER A 293 -18.77 -22.83 -23.43
C SER A 293 -19.51 -24.16 -23.23
N GLU A 294 -19.26 -24.85 -22.11
CA GLU A 294 -19.89 -26.13 -21.76
C GLU A 294 -21.39 -25.99 -21.47
N LEU A 295 -21.78 -24.91 -20.79
CA LEU A 295 -23.19 -24.65 -20.45
C LEU A 295 -23.96 -23.89 -21.54
N GLY A 296 -23.31 -23.55 -22.65
CA GLY A 296 -23.96 -22.85 -23.77
C GLY A 296 -24.46 -21.44 -23.44
N ILE A 297 -23.84 -20.77 -22.45
CA ILE A 297 -24.25 -19.43 -22.00
C ILE A 297 -23.70 -18.41 -23.00
N SER A 298 -24.60 -17.70 -23.68
CA SER A 298 -24.26 -16.76 -24.75
C SER A 298 -24.49 -15.29 -24.36
N GLU A 299 -25.21 -15.06 -23.27
CA GLU A 299 -25.52 -13.76 -22.70
C GLU A 299 -24.27 -13.00 -22.22
N VAL A 300 -23.19 -13.74 -21.98
CA VAL A 300 -21.93 -13.21 -21.45
C VAL A 300 -20.77 -13.56 -22.35
N THR A 301 -19.92 -12.57 -22.61
CA THR A 301 -18.68 -12.77 -23.37
C THR A 301 -17.53 -13.21 -22.48
N LYS A 302 -16.60 -13.98 -23.06
CA LYS A 302 -15.31 -14.34 -22.43
C LYS A 302 -14.52 -13.10 -22.00
N ARG A 303 -14.69 -11.99 -22.74
CA ARG A 303 -14.10 -10.69 -22.43
C ARG A 303 -14.62 -10.13 -21.12
N ALA A 304 -15.93 -10.13 -20.92
CA ALA A 304 -16.54 -9.62 -19.71
C ALA A 304 -16.07 -10.41 -18.47
N ILE A 305 -15.99 -11.74 -18.57
CA ILE A 305 -15.43 -12.55 -17.48
C ILE A 305 -13.95 -12.20 -17.20
N ALA A 306 -13.10 -12.21 -18.22
CA ALA A 306 -11.67 -11.99 -18.03
C ALA A 306 -11.38 -10.57 -17.50
N GLU A 307 -11.94 -9.53 -18.13
CA GLU A 307 -11.59 -8.14 -17.88
C GLU A 307 -12.36 -7.51 -16.70
N ASP A 308 -13.64 -7.84 -16.53
CA ASP A 308 -14.51 -7.20 -15.52
C ASP A 308 -14.49 -7.96 -14.19
N VAL A 309 -14.52 -9.30 -14.26
CA VAL A 309 -14.44 -10.13 -13.05
C VAL A 309 -13.00 -10.24 -12.60
N PHE A 310 -12.11 -10.81 -13.42
CA PHE A 310 -10.79 -11.25 -12.97
C PHE A 310 -9.66 -10.23 -13.17
N MET A 311 -9.92 -9.10 -13.83
CA MET A 311 -8.90 -8.08 -14.13
C MET A 311 -7.71 -8.67 -14.91
N LEU A 312 -8.01 -9.52 -15.89
CA LEU A 312 -7.04 -10.19 -16.76
C LEU A 312 -7.32 -9.84 -18.22
N THR A 313 -6.29 -9.98 -19.06
CA THR A 313 -6.47 -9.84 -20.51
C THR A 313 -7.01 -11.12 -21.11
N VAL A 314 -7.94 -11.00 -22.06
CA VAL A 314 -8.50 -12.15 -22.80
C VAL A 314 -7.39 -12.96 -23.46
N GLY A 315 -6.38 -12.29 -24.02
CA GLY A 315 -5.22 -12.94 -24.63
C GLY A 315 -4.43 -13.79 -23.63
N GLY A 316 -4.22 -13.29 -22.41
CA GLY A 316 -3.52 -14.03 -21.36
C GLY A 316 -4.28 -15.28 -20.92
N VAL A 317 -5.60 -15.17 -20.74
CA VAL A 317 -6.46 -16.31 -20.38
C VAL A 317 -6.48 -17.35 -21.51
N ASN A 318 -6.67 -16.94 -22.76
CA ASN A 318 -6.70 -17.85 -23.90
C ASN A 318 -5.36 -18.57 -24.13
N ALA A 319 -4.24 -17.88 -23.91
CA ALA A 319 -2.91 -18.49 -24.02
C ALA A 319 -2.72 -19.62 -23.00
N ARG A 320 -3.18 -19.44 -21.76
CA ARG A 320 -3.13 -20.48 -20.73
C ARG A 320 -4.13 -21.60 -21.00
N LEU A 321 -5.36 -21.27 -21.39
CA LEU A 321 -6.36 -22.26 -21.79
C LEU A 321 -5.85 -23.18 -22.91
N LYS A 322 -5.15 -22.66 -23.93
CA LYS A 322 -4.58 -23.50 -24.99
C LYS A 322 -3.68 -24.63 -24.47
N GLN A 323 -3.04 -24.44 -23.31
CA GLN A 323 -2.14 -25.41 -22.68
C GLN A 323 -2.86 -26.35 -21.73
N THR A 324 -3.93 -25.89 -21.05
CA THR A 324 -4.53 -26.57 -19.90
C THR A 324 -5.99 -27.00 -20.11
N ARG A 325 -6.58 -26.68 -21.26
CA ARG A 325 -8.01 -26.89 -21.54
C ARG A 325 -8.47 -28.34 -21.41
N SER A 326 -7.69 -29.30 -21.91
CA SER A 326 -8.01 -30.73 -21.76
C SER A 326 -8.17 -31.13 -20.30
N HIS A 327 -7.34 -30.63 -19.40
CA HIS A 327 -7.46 -30.93 -17.96
C HIS A 327 -8.76 -30.40 -17.34
N ILE A 328 -9.33 -29.32 -17.88
CA ILE A 328 -10.57 -28.71 -17.38
C ILE A 328 -11.80 -29.44 -17.96
N GLU A 329 -11.71 -29.87 -19.23
CA GLU A 329 -12.76 -30.61 -19.94
C GLU A 329 -12.83 -32.09 -19.49
N ASP A 330 -11.68 -32.77 -19.37
CA ASP A 330 -11.52 -34.22 -19.08
C ASP A 330 -11.89 -34.65 -17.63
N SER A 331 -12.70 -33.88 -16.90
CA SER A 331 -13.22 -34.34 -15.59
C SER A 331 -14.51 -35.15 -15.69
N GLU A 332 -14.91 -35.52 -16.91
CA GLU A 332 -15.83 -36.61 -17.21
C GLU A 332 -15.06 -37.76 -17.85
N SER A 333 -14.42 -38.57 -17.02
CA SER A 333 -14.02 -39.95 -17.36
C SER A 333 -13.92 -40.76 -16.08
#